data_AF-A0A7J5Y0F0-F1
#
_entry.id   AF-A0A7J5Y0F0-F1
#
_cell.length_a   1.000
_cell.length_b   1.000
_cell.length_c   1.000
_cell.angle_alpha   90.00
_cell.angle_beta   90.00
_cell.angle_gamma   90.00
#
_symmetry.space_group_name_H-M   'P 1'
#
loop_
_entity.id
_entity.type
_entity.pdbx_description
1 polymer ?
#
loop_
_entity_poly.entity_id
_entity_poly.type
_entity_poly.pdbx_seq_one_letter_code
_entity_poly.pdbx_strand_id
1 'polypeptide(L)'
;MMALSCLTRALRSLTLSQPALLSSQGVAQTKLAPHVTGVVLNQCRGFLTTASLKQNRTQWKLREKYTIRPIGMKKTGGRDYTGKVRTHGIGGGHKQKYRMIDFQRLRYEPTKVDQPFDEKVVEVRYDPCRSANIAMVAGGSRMRWIIATENMQPGDIIKTSAVIGRMAVSANEGDAYPLGALPVGSLVNNLEIQPGKGSEYIRAAGTSGVLLRKVNGTAIIQLPSKQQVQVLETCMVTVGRVSNIDHNKRIIGKAGRNRWLGIRPSSGLWQRKGGWAGRKIKPLPPMKVYVNLPSISAR
;
A
#
# COMPACT_ATOMS: atom_id res chain seq x y z
N MET A 1 -10.63 -18.20 66.62
CA MET A 1 -11.13 -16.81 66.71
C MET A 1 -11.76 -16.49 65.35
N MET A 2 -13.08 -16.53 65.08
CA MET A 2 -14.29 -16.25 65.90
C MET A 2 -14.29 -14.81 66.46
N ALA A 3 -15.39 -14.03 66.44
CA ALA A 3 -16.84 -14.28 66.18
C ALA A 3 -17.33 -13.64 64.82
N LEU A 4 -18.55 -13.75 64.25
CA LEU A 4 -19.97 -13.87 64.73
C LEU A 4 -20.47 -12.58 65.45
N SER A 5 -21.72 -12.05 65.29
CA SER A 5 -22.94 -12.43 64.52
C SER A 5 -24.02 -11.28 64.50
N CYS A 6 -25.26 -11.58 64.08
CA CYS A 6 -26.56 -10.83 64.21
C CYS A 6 -27.02 -9.94 63.00
N LEU A 7 -28.25 -9.94 62.42
CA LEU A 7 -29.66 -10.34 62.74
C LEU A 7 -30.53 -9.21 63.39
N THR A 8 -31.81 -8.89 63.06
CA THR A 8 -32.80 -9.35 62.02
C THR A 8 -34.06 -8.43 61.88
N ARG A 9 -34.85 -8.58 60.78
CA ARG A 9 -36.31 -8.22 60.59
C ARG A 9 -36.68 -6.71 60.51
N ALA A 10 -37.87 -6.24 60.06
CA ALA A 10 -39.17 -6.82 59.58
C ALA A 10 -39.67 -6.07 58.29
N LEU A 11 -40.72 -6.39 57.50
CA LEU A 11 -41.96 -7.23 57.47
C LEU A 11 -43.33 -6.56 57.82
N ARG A 12 -44.41 -6.95 57.06
CA ARG A 12 -45.87 -6.57 57.11
C ARG A 12 -46.32 -5.26 56.40
N SER A 13 -47.56 -5.09 55.86
CA SER A 13 -48.62 -6.06 55.42
C SER A 13 -49.83 -5.42 54.68
N LEU A 14 -50.35 -6.09 53.64
CA LEU A 14 -51.79 -6.37 53.29
C LEU A 14 -52.88 -5.26 53.14
N THR A 15 -53.48 -5.18 51.93
CA THR A 15 -54.94 -5.28 51.51
C THR A 15 -56.09 -4.55 52.29
N LEU A 16 -57.34 -4.34 51.83
CA LEU A 16 -58.15 -4.71 50.64
C LEU A 16 -59.44 -3.81 50.58
N SER A 17 -59.97 -3.43 49.40
CA SER A 17 -61.43 -3.18 49.19
C SER A 17 -61.85 -2.99 47.71
N GLN A 18 -63.16 -3.20 47.44
CA GLN A 18 -63.92 -3.12 46.18
C GLN A 18 -65.40 -2.79 46.55
N PRO A 19 -66.39 -2.68 45.64
CA PRO A 19 -66.47 -2.00 44.33
C PRO A 19 -67.70 -1.03 44.26
N ALA A 20 -68.07 -0.53 43.08
CA ALA A 20 -69.36 0.13 42.79
C ALA A 20 -69.92 -0.31 41.40
N LEU A 21 -71.21 -0.03 41.12
CA LEU A 21 -72.04 -0.77 40.15
C LEU A 21 -72.35 -0.07 38.81
N LEU A 22 -72.97 -0.84 37.89
CA LEU A 22 -73.30 -0.51 36.48
C LEU A 22 -74.58 0.34 36.32
N SER A 23 -74.71 1.05 35.19
CA SER A 23 -75.85 0.88 34.26
C SER A 23 -75.66 1.52 32.85
N SER A 24 -75.81 0.71 31.79
CA SER A 24 -76.64 0.89 30.56
C SER A 24 -76.80 2.28 29.87
N GLN A 25 -76.86 2.47 28.53
CA GLN A 25 -76.96 1.61 27.32
C GLN A 25 -76.27 2.30 26.11
N GLY A 26 -76.16 1.61 24.96
CA GLY A 26 -75.96 2.22 23.63
C GLY A 26 -75.29 1.29 22.61
N VAL A 27 -76.01 0.89 21.54
CA VAL A 27 -75.50 -0.05 20.52
C VAL A 27 -75.32 0.64 19.16
N ALA A 28 -74.12 0.55 18.60
CA ALA A 28 -73.84 0.72 17.17
C ALA A 28 -72.65 -0.16 16.77
N GLN A 29 -72.67 -0.75 15.57
CA GLN A 29 -71.62 -1.66 15.10
C GLN A 29 -70.75 -1.01 14.02
N THR A 30 -69.43 -1.20 14.10
CA THR A 30 -68.58 -1.51 12.93
C THR A 30 -67.26 -2.11 13.42
N LYS A 31 -66.67 -3.04 12.65
CA LYS A 31 -65.55 -3.87 13.12
C LYS A 31 -64.19 -3.28 12.74
N LEU A 32 -63.33 -3.04 13.74
CA LEU A 32 -61.88 -2.95 13.58
C LEU A 32 -61.22 -3.97 14.51
N ALA A 33 -60.29 -4.77 13.98
CA ALA A 33 -59.62 -5.85 14.70
C ALA A 33 -58.43 -5.32 15.54
N PRO A 34 -58.06 -5.99 16.65
CA PRO A 34 -57.33 -5.32 17.73
C PRO A 34 -55.82 -5.27 17.57
N HIS A 35 -55.22 -4.21 18.12
CA HIS A 35 -53.79 -4.07 18.33
C HIS A 35 -53.36 -4.95 19.53
N VAL A 36 -52.59 -6.01 19.30
CA VAL A 36 -52.05 -6.85 20.39
C VAL A 36 -50.69 -6.30 20.82
N THR A 37 -50.57 -5.90 22.09
CA THR A 37 -49.34 -5.37 22.71
C THR A 37 -48.38 -6.49 23.11
N GLY A 38 -47.80 -7.18 22.12
CA GLY A 38 -46.74 -8.16 22.34
C GLY A 38 -45.46 -7.52 22.88
N VAL A 39 -45.04 -7.90 24.08
CA VAL A 39 -43.73 -7.49 24.65
C VAL A 39 -42.62 -8.16 23.83
N VAL A 40 -41.99 -7.38 22.95
CA VAL A 40 -40.84 -7.85 22.16
C VAL A 40 -39.64 -8.02 23.10
N LEU A 41 -39.32 -9.28 23.43
CA LEU A 41 -38.05 -9.63 24.05
C LEU A 41 -36.91 -9.04 23.22
N ASN A 42 -36.08 -8.19 23.85
CA ASN A 42 -34.91 -7.59 23.22
C ASN A 42 -33.92 -8.68 22.81
N GLN A 43 -34.02 -9.16 21.57
CA GLN A 43 -33.07 -10.09 20.99
C GLN A 43 -31.67 -9.49 21.13
N CYS A 44 -30.78 -10.21 21.82
CA CYS A 44 -29.40 -9.78 22.02
C CYS A 44 -28.80 -9.45 20.65
N ARG A 45 -28.35 -8.20 20.45
CA ARG A 45 -27.76 -7.77 19.16
C ARG A 45 -26.51 -8.59 18.89
N GLY A 46 -26.67 -9.68 18.14
CA GLY A 46 -25.58 -10.50 17.67
C GLY A 46 -24.58 -9.63 16.91
N PHE A 47 -23.29 -9.82 17.19
CA PHE A 47 -22.24 -9.09 16.50
C PHE A 47 -22.26 -9.46 15.01
N LEU A 48 -22.91 -8.62 14.18
CA LEU A 48 -22.94 -8.75 12.73
C LEU A 48 -21.53 -8.51 12.16
N THR A 49 -20.72 -9.56 12.18
CA THR A 49 -19.36 -9.58 11.63
C THR A 49 -19.34 -9.37 10.11
N THR A 50 -20.48 -9.55 9.45
CA THR A 50 -20.81 -9.19 8.07
C THR A 50 -20.97 -7.67 7.90
N ALA A 51 -19.91 -6.92 8.20
CA ALA A 51 -19.85 -5.49 7.91
C ALA A 51 -20.14 -5.22 6.41
N SER A 52 -21.16 -4.41 6.13
CA SER A 52 -21.72 -4.16 4.78
C SER A 52 -20.68 -4.04 3.67
N LEU A 53 -20.92 -4.75 2.56
CA LEU A 53 -19.97 -4.85 1.44
C LEU A 53 -19.73 -3.48 0.77
N LYS A 54 -20.69 -2.56 0.81
CA LYS A 54 -20.54 -1.16 0.34
C LYS A 54 -19.71 -0.28 1.29
N GLN A 55 -18.76 -0.85 2.05
CA GLN A 55 -17.81 -0.07 2.83
C GLN A 55 -16.81 0.65 1.91
N ASN A 56 -16.77 1.98 2.03
CA ASN A 56 -15.84 2.91 1.37
C ASN A 56 -14.36 2.69 1.78
N ARG A 57 -13.78 1.54 1.40
CA ARG A 57 -12.39 1.12 1.69
C ARG A 57 -11.39 1.64 0.64
N THR A 58 -11.86 1.87 -0.59
CA THR A 58 -11.04 2.26 -1.76
C THR A 58 -11.07 3.75 -2.07
N GLN A 59 -11.97 4.55 -1.49
CA GLN A 59 -12.08 6.00 -1.77
C GLN A 59 -10.75 6.76 -1.70
N TRP A 60 -9.84 6.41 -0.79
CA TRP A 60 -8.52 7.06 -0.69
C TRP A 60 -7.61 6.84 -1.91
N LYS A 61 -7.93 5.87 -2.78
CA LYS A 61 -7.26 5.60 -4.06
C LYS A 61 -7.93 6.31 -5.24
N LEU A 62 -9.21 6.66 -5.13
CA LEU A 62 -10.01 7.32 -6.17
C LEU A 62 -9.77 8.84 -6.15
N ARG A 63 -8.50 9.26 -6.16
CA ARG A 63 -8.12 10.67 -5.95
C ARG A 63 -7.31 11.17 -7.14
N GLU A 64 -7.98 11.95 -7.98
CA GLU A 64 -7.48 12.50 -9.25
C GLU A 64 -6.25 13.41 -9.04
N LYS A 65 -6.35 14.36 -8.12
CA LYS A 65 -5.34 15.40 -7.93
C LYS A 65 -4.23 14.95 -6.98
N TYR A 66 -2.97 15.06 -7.44
CA TYR A 66 -1.77 14.81 -6.63
C TYR A 66 -1.71 15.72 -5.40
N THR A 67 -1.14 15.25 -4.29
CA THR A 67 -1.02 16.03 -3.04
C THR A 67 0.09 15.48 -2.14
N ILE A 68 0.91 16.39 -1.60
CA ILE A 68 2.02 16.11 -0.67
C ILE A 68 1.51 15.69 0.73
N ARG A 69 0.35 16.23 1.17
CA ARG A 69 -0.24 15.98 2.51
C ARG A 69 -0.63 14.50 2.69
N PRO A 70 -0.28 13.84 3.82
CA PRO A 70 -0.60 12.42 4.05
C PRO A 70 -2.11 12.12 4.13
N ILE A 71 -2.58 11.16 3.32
CA ILE A 71 -3.98 10.77 3.14
C ILE A 71 -4.35 9.64 4.12
N GLY A 72 -5.52 9.69 4.74
CA GLY A 72 -6.03 8.61 5.58
C GLY A 72 -6.38 7.35 4.77
N MET A 73 -5.60 6.27 4.90
CA MET A 73 -5.85 4.99 4.23
C MET A 73 -6.63 4.01 5.12
N LYS A 74 -7.57 3.27 4.51
CA LYS A 74 -8.27 2.15 5.15
C LYS A 74 -7.65 0.82 4.71
N LYS A 75 -7.29 -0.04 5.68
CA LYS A 75 -6.72 -1.38 5.42
C LYS A 75 -7.82 -2.36 4.98
N THR A 76 -7.46 -3.31 4.10
CA THR A 76 -8.39 -4.34 3.58
C THR A 76 -8.53 -5.57 4.49
N GLY A 77 -7.49 -5.91 5.25
CA GLY A 77 -7.48 -7.11 6.10
C GLY A 77 -7.56 -8.43 5.31
N GLY A 78 -6.92 -8.49 4.13
CA GLY A 78 -6.87 -9.70 3.30
C GLY A 78 -8.14 -10.01 2.50
N ARG A 79 -9.12 -9.11 2.50
CA ARG A 79 -10.41 -9.27 1.81
C ARG A 79 -10.46 -8.61 0.44
N ASP A 80 -11.26 -9.19 -0.45
CA ASP A 80 -11.61 -8.64 -1.77
C ASP A 80 -12.78 -7.64 -1.71
N TYR A 81 -13.31 -7.25 -2.87
CA TYR A 81 -14.51 -6.39 -2.97
C TYR A 81 -15.79 -7.14 -2.54
N THR A 82 -15.85 -8.45 -2.79
CA THR A 82 -16.90 -9.38 -2.32
C THR A 82 -16.90 -9.61 -0.80
N GLY A 83 -15.92 -9.05 -0.07
CA GLY A 83 -15.75 -9.24 1.37
C GLY A 83 -15.17 -10.61 1.79
N LYS A 84 -14.92 -11.52 0.84
CA LYS A 84 -14.32 -12.83 1.07
C LYS A 84 -12.81 -12.67 1.32
N VAL A 85 -12.22 -13.55 2.13
CA VAL A 85 -10.76 -13.54 2.36
C VAL A 85 -10.07 -14.15 1.15
N ARG A 86 -9.25 -13.36 0.44
CA ARG A 86 -8.44 -13.79 -0.71
C ARG A 86 -6.96 -13.91 -0.37
N THR A 87 -6.52 -13.33 0.75
CA THR A 87 -5.12 -13.41 1.22
C THR A 87 -5.08 -13.54 2.73
N HIS A 88 -4.58 -14.68 3.21
CA HIS A 88 -4.40 -14.94 4.65
C HIS A 88 -3.21 -14.15 5.21
N GLY A 89 -3.01 -14.16 6.54
CA GLY A 89 -1.88 -13.47 7.18
C GLY A 89 -2.01 -11.94 7.28
N ILE A 90 -2.98 -11.29 6.63
CA ILE A 90 -3.15 -9.82 6.67
C ILE A 90 -4.24 -9.42 7.67
N GLY A 91 -3.96 -8.46 8.56
CA GLY A 91 -4.98 -7.81 9.38
C GLY A 91 -4.46 -7.09 10.65
N GLY A 92 -5.11 -5.98 10.99
CA GLY A 92 -4.75 -5.16 12.15
C GLY A 92 -3.52 -4.27 11.88
N GLY A 93 -2.64 -4.17 12.87
CA GLY A 93 -1.46 -3.29 12.85
C GLY A 93 -1.80 -1.81 13.00
N HIS A 94 -0.78 -1.00 13.24
CA HIS A 94 -0.93 0.44 13.53
C HIS A 94 -1.67 1.20 12.42
N LYS A 95 -2.39 2.26 12.76
CA LYS A 95 -3.01 3.17 11.78
C LYS A 95 -1.91 3.84 10.95
N GLN A 96 -2.15 4.01 9.65
CA GLN A 96 -1.16 4.55 8.70
C GLN A 96 -1.84 5.64 7.86
N LYS A 97 -1.05 6.61 7.40
CA LYS A 97 -1.44 7.56 6.35
C LYS A 97 -0.60 7.28 5.11
N TYR A 98 -1.23 7.22 3.95
CA TYR A 98 -0.57 7.05 2.66
C TYR A 98 0.01 8.39 2.19
N ARG A 99 1.15 8.37 1.49
CA ARG A 99 1.71 9.54 0.82
C ARG A 99 1.74 9.25 -0.68
N MET A 100 1.20 10.17 -1.48
CA MET A 100 1.24 10.04 -2.95
C MET A 100 2.68 10.24 -3.41
N ILE A 101 3.15 9.42 -4.34
CA ILE A 101 4.54 9.35 -4.79
C ILE A 101 4.56 9.54 -6.29
N ASP A 102 5.50 10.34 -6.77
CA ASP A 102 5.73 10.44 -8.20
C ASP A 102 6.75 9.38 -8.65
N PHE A 103 6.24 8.31 -9.25
CA PHE A 103 7.06 7.25 -9.85
C PHE A 103 7.59 7.63 -11.24
N GLN A 104 7.08 8.72 -11.84
CA GLN A 104 7.53 9.24 -13.13
C GLN A 104 8.46 10.44 -12.87
N ARG A 105 9.77 10.20 -12.82
CA ARG A 105 10.75 11.26 -12.53
C ARG A 105 10.72 12.33 -13.62
N LEU A 106 10.77 11.92 -14.89
CA LEU A 106 10.58 12.82 -16.02
C LEU A 106 9.10 13.17 -16.19
N ARG A 107 8.69 14.28 -15.56
CA ARG A 107 7.41 14.94 -15.80
C ARG A 107 7.68 16.44 -15.79
N TYR A 108 7.40 17.13 -16.88
CA TYR A 108 7.57 18.59 -16.95
C TYR A 108 6.45 19.33 -16.19
N GLU A 109 6.61 20.62 -15.97
CA GLU A 109 5.53 21.49 -15.50
C GLU A 109 4.75 21.98 -16.73
N PRO A 110 3.41 22.19 -16.69
CA PRO A 110 2.64 22.61 -17.87
C PRO A 110 3.13 23.90 -18.54
N THR A 111 3.85 24.74 -17.79
CA THR A 111 4.43 26.02 -18.22
C THR A 111 5.87 25.89 -18.75
N LYS A 112 6.48 24.70 -18.72
CA LYS A 112 7.89 24.47 -19.10
C LYS A 112 7.99 23.40 -20.18
N VAL A 113 8.45 23.81 -21.36
CA VAL A 113 8.67 22.94 -22.53
C VAL A 113 9.97 22.15 -22.35
N ASP A 114 9.88 20.82 -22.34
CA ASP A 114 10.89 19.77 -22.63
C ASP A 114 12.38 19.95 -22.22
N GLN A 115 12.70 20.89 -21.34
CA GLN A 115 14.05 21.15 -20.87
C GLN A 115 14.42 20.28 -19.66
N PRO A 116 15.70 19.87 -19.54
CA PRO A 116 16.25 19.33 -18.28
C PRO A 116 15.94 20.26 -17.11
N PHE A 117 15.58 19.69 -15.96
CA PHE A 117 15.29 20.47 -14.76
C PHE A 117 15.95 19.87 -13.52
N ASP A 118 16.49 20.75 -12.70
CA ASP A 118 17.07 20.42 -11.40
C ASP A 118 15.99 20.62 -10.32
N GLU A 119 15.92 19.70 -9.36
CA GLU A 119 15.04 19.79 -8.19
C GLU A 119 15.89 19.73 -6.90
N LYS A 120 15.51 20.46 -5.85
CA LYS A 120 16.19 20.46 -4.55
C LYS A 120 15.52 19.50 -3.56
N VAL A 121 16.31 18.69 -2.87
CA VAL A 121 15.86 17.83 -1.78
C VAL A 121 15.59 18.68 -0.53
N VAL A 122 14.36 18.63 -0.03
CA VAL A 122 13.90 19.43 1.12
C VAL A 122 13.95 18.63 2.42
N GLU A 123 13.57 17.35 2.39
CA GLU A 123 13.56 16.49 3.57
C GLU A 123 13.55 15.00 3.17
N VAL A 124 14.33 14.15 3.85
CA VAL A 124 14.26 12.69 3.71
C VAL A 124 13.53 12.10 4.92
N ARG A 125 12.50 11.28 4.69
CA ARG A 125 11.61 10.74 5.73
C ARG A 125 11.34 9.24 5.60
N TYR A 126 11.02 8.62 6.73
CA TYR A 126 10.46 7.27 6.79
C TYR A 126 9.02 7.20 6.23
N ASP A 127 8.73 6.15 5.45
CA ASP A 127 7.38 5.87 4.95
C ASP A 127 6.83 4.50 5.42
N PRO A 128 5.68 4.48 6.14
CA PRO A 128 5.15 3.23 6.69
C PRO A 128 4.44 2.34 5.66
N CYS A 129 4.33 2.78 4.39
CA CYS A 129 3.69 2.02 3.32
C CYS A 129 4.68 1.20 2.46
N ARG A 130 5.99 1.28 2.72
CA ARG A 130 7.04 0.54 2.00
C ARG A 130 8.24 0.22 2.91
N SER A 131 9.31 -0.34 2.34
CA SER A 131 10.60 -0.56 3.03
C SER A 131 11.58 0.62 2.90
N ALA A 132 11.67 1.22 1.71
CA ALA A 132 12.52 2.37 1.39
C ALA A 132 12.06 3.68 2.05
N ASN A 133 12.99 4.63 2.21
CA ASN A 133 12.66 6.00 2.61
C ASN A 133 12.17 6.81 1.40
N ILE A 134 11.61 7.99 1.68
CA ILE A 134 11.11 8.93 0.68
C ILE A 134 11.78 10.28 0.85
N ALA A 135 12.03 10.96 -0.26
CA ALA A 135 12.50 12.35 -0.26
C ALA A 135 11.34 13.27 -0.68
N MET A 136 11.15 14.36 0.05
CA MET A 136 10.37 15.51 -0.40
C MET A 136 11.29 16.40 -1.23
N VAL A 137 10.87 16.69 -2.44
CA VAL A 137 11.68 17.38 -3.46
C VAL A 137 10.87 18.54 -4.01
N ALA A 138 11.52 19.70 -4.19
CA ALA A 138 10.92 20.93 -4.71
C ALA A 138 11.66 21.37 -5.98
N GLY A 139 10.93 21.76 -7.02
CA GLY A 139 11.51 22.23 -8.27
C GLY A 139 10.51 23.08 -9.03
N GLY A 140 10.93 24.26 -9.49
CA GLY A 140 10.02 25.25 -10.08
C GLY A 140 8.92 25.66 -9.12
N SER A 141 7.67 25.46 -9.52
CA SER A 141 6.47 25.83 -8.75
C SER A 141 5.94 24.72 -7.83
N ARG A 142 6.46 23.49 -7.95
CA ARG A 142 5.87 22.29 -7.37
C ARG A 142 6.74 21.61 -6.32
N MET A 143 6.08 20.81 -5.47
CA MET A 143 6.74 19.86 -4.57
C MET A 143 6.16 18.45 -4.76
N ARG A 144 7.01 17.43 -4.73
CA ARG A 144 6.62 16.02 -4.87
C ARG A 144 7.43 15.08 -3.97
N TRP A 145 6.86 13.92 -3.67
CA TRP A 145 7.55 12.83 -2.97
C TRP A 145 8.11 11.86 -4.01
N ILE A 146 9.39 11.53 -3.88
CA ILE A 146 10.06 10.48 -4.65
C ILE A 146 10.55 9.37 -3.71
N ILE A 147 11.05 8.26 -4.27
CA ILE A 147 11.89 7.31 -3.51
C ILE A 147 13.27 7.95 -3.29
N ALA A 148 13.75 7.96 -2.06
CA ALA A 148 15.10 8.41 -1.75
C ALA A 148 16.15 7.34 -2.13
N THR A 149 17.29 7.78 -2.67
CA THR A 149 18.45 6.91 -2.90
C THR A 149 19.27 6.72 -1.60
N GLU A 150 20.38 6.01 -1.67
CA GLU A 150 21.19 5.55 -0.54
C GLU A 150 21.78 6.71 0.28
N ASN A 151 22.43 7.67 -0.37
CA ASN A 151 23.22 8.74 0.24
C ASN A 151 22.55 10.12 0.19
N MET A 152 21.30 10.21 -0.27
CA MET A 152 20.54 11.45 -0.47
C MET A 152 20.26 12.19 0.86
N GLN A 153 20.60 13.48 0.93
CA GLN A 153 20.48 14.35 2.10
C GLN A 153 19.57 15.58 1.84
N PRO A 154 19.01 16.21 2.90
CA PRO A 154 18.33 17.50 2.77
C PRO A 154 19.32 18.60 2.35
N GLY A 155 19.04 19.28 1.24
CA GLY A 155 19.91 20.30 0.66
C GLY A 155 20.39 19.96 -0.75
N ASP A 156 20.51 18.67 -1.09
CA ASP A 156 21.03 18.19 -2.37
C ASP A 156 20.24 18.73 -3.58
N ILE A 157 20.94 18.92 -4.70
CA ILE A 157 20.35 19.27 -6.00
C ILE A 157 20.45 18.04 -6.90
N ILE A 158 19.30 17.54 -7.35
CA ILE A 158 19.20 16.34 -8.21
C ILE A 158 18.68 16.73 -9.60
N LYS A 159 19.32 16.20 -10.63
CA LYS A 159 19.04 16.55 -12.03
C LYS A 159 18.07 15.56 -12.65
N THR A 160 17.17 16.05 -13.51
CA THR A 160 16.28 15.22 -14.32
C THR A 160 16.36 15.67 -15.78
N SER A 161 16.76 14.77 -16.69
CA SER A 161 16.81 15.08 -18.12
C SER A 161 16.33 13.92 -18.99
N ALA A 162 15.79 14.23 -20.17
CA ALA A 162 15.38 13.26 -21.19
C ALA A 162 16.44 13.04 -22.29
N VAL A 163 17.54 13.82 -22.27
CA VAL A 163 18.43 13.96 -23.42
C VAL A 163 19.38 12.77 -23.52
N ILE A 164 19.39 12.13 -24.68
CA ILE A 164 20.37 11.09 -25.03
C ILE A 164 21.51 11.76 -25.81
N GLY A 165 22.62 12.02 -25.14
CA GLY A 165 23.84 12.53 -25.77
C GLY A 165 24.61 11.45 -26.54
N ARG A 166 25.43 11.86 -27.51
CA ARG A 166 26.39 10.97 -28.22
C ARG A 166 27.43 10.37 -27.27
N MET A 167 27.80 11.10 -26.21
CA MET A 167 28.70 10.66 -25.15
C MET A 167 27.89 10.31 -23.90
N ALA A 168 28.36 9.33 -23.12
CA ALA A 168 27.72 8.94 -21.88
C ALA A 168 27.90 10.03 -20.80
N VAL A 169 26.85 10.26 -20.01
CA VAL A 169 26.85 11.26 -18.92
C VAL A 169 27.42 10.65 -17.64
N SER A 170 28.38 11.35 -17.03
CA SER A 170 28.77 11.08 -15.64
C SER A 170 27.69 11.62 -14.70
N ALA A 171 26.78 10.74 -14.28
CA ALA A 171 25.61 11.08 -13.48
C ALA A 171 25.84 10.81 -11.98
N ASN A 172 25.35 11.69 -11.12
CA ASN A 172 25.48 11.53 -9.67
C ASN A 172 24.36 10.63 -9.12
N GLU A 173 24.53 10.19 -7.87
CA GLU A 173 23.47 9.46 -7.17
C GLU A 173 22.23 10.34 -7.01
N GLY A 174 21.05 9.80 -7.31
CA GLY A 174 19.79 10.54 -7.21
C GLY A 174 19.41 11.34 -8.46
N ASP A 175 20.30 11.47 -9.45
CA ASP A 175 19.94 12.00 -10.77
C ASP A 175 19.04 11.02 -11.55
N ALA A 176 18.27 11.56 -12.50
CA ALA A 176 17.37 10.82 -13.38
C ALA A 176 17.70 11.06 -14.87
N TYR A 177 17.99 9.98 -15.60
CA TYR A 177 18.40 9.99 -17.00
C TYR A 177 17.73 8.83 -17.78
N PRO A 178 17.61 8.93 -19.12
CA PRO A 178 17.30 7.79 -19.97
C PRO A 178 18.47 6.80 -19.97
N LEU A 179 18.16 5.50 -20.10
CA LEU A 179 19.17 4.43 -20.19
C LEU A 179 20.19 4.65 -21.33
N GLY A 180 19.78 5.30 -22.42
CA GLY A 180 20.63 5.69 -23.54
C GLY A 180 21.76 6.65 -23.15
N ALA A 181 21.58 7.49 -22.14
CA ALA A 181 22.59 8.46 -21.71
C ALA A 181 23.62 7.91 -20.71
N LEU A 182 23.31 6.83 -19.97
CA LEU A 182 24.17 6.33 -18.90
C LEU A 182 25.31 5.42 -19.41
N PRO A 183 26.49 5.39 -18.75
CA PRO A 183 27.56 4.45 -19.09
C PRO A 183 27.19 3.01 -18.69
N VAL A 184 27.77 2.03 -19.41
CA VAL A 184 27.63 0.60 -19.08
C VAL A 184 28.29 0.32 -17.73
N GLY A 185 27.69 -0.57 -16.94
CA GLY A 185 28.09 -0.86 -15.56
C GLY A 185 27.40 0.02 -14.51
N SER A 186 26.68 1.10 -14.90
CA SER A 186 25.96 1.97 -13.96
C SER A 186 24.99 1.20 -13.06
N LEU A 187 25.03 1.50 -11.75
CA LEU A 187 23.99 1.09 -10.81
C LEU A 187 22.75 1.97 -11.00
N VAL A 188 21.58 1.34 -11.14
CA VAL A 188 20.32 2.02 -11.42
C VAL A 188 19.17 1.48 -10.56
N ASN A 189 18.20 2.33 -10.27
CA ASN A 189 16.97 1.97 -9.57
C ASN A 189 15.74 2.69 -10.19
N ASN A 190 14.55 2.39 -9.66
CA ASN A 190 13.28 2.91 -10.16
C ASN A 190 13.11 2.74 -11.68
N LEU A 191 13.27 1.52 -12.19
CA LEU A 191 13.23 1.22 -13.62
C LEU A 191 11.80 1.26 -14.19
N GLU A 192 11.64 2.10 -15.21
CA GLU A 192 10.51 2.18 -16.13
C GLU A 192 10.55 1.05 -17.19
N ILE A 193 9.38 0.52 -17.58
CA ILE A 193 9.29 -0.59 -18.56
C ILE A 193 9.06 -0.08 -19.99
N GLN A 194 8.34 1.02 -20.14
CA GLN A 194 8.00 1.68 -21.41
C GLN A 194 8.02 3.20 -21.17
N PRO A 195 8.51 4.03 -22.11
CA PRO A 195 8.75 5.45 -21.84
C PRO A 195 7.48 6.18 -21.38
N GLY A 196 7.59 6.95 -20.30
CA GLY A 196 6.47 7.72 -19.72
C GLY A 196 5.50 6.92 -18.85
N LYS A 197 5.61 5.58 -18.77
CA LYS A 197 4.77 4.72 -17.91
C LYS A 197 5.07 4.88 -16.41
N GLY A 198 6.26 5.39 -16.08
CA GLY A 198 6.77 5.52 -14.72
C GLY A 198 7.45 4.24 -14.21
N SER A 199 8.15 4.38 -13.10
CA SER A 199 8.96 3.31 -12.50
C SER A 199 8.11 2.18 -11.90
N GLU A 200 8.35 0.95 -12.37
CA GLU A 200 7.70 -0.26 -11.87
C GLU A 200 8.67 -1.17 -11.09
N TYR A 201 9.90 -1.33 -11.59
CA TYR A 201 10.92 -2.22 -11.02
C TYR A 201 11.93 -1.48 -10.13
N ILE A 202 12.64 -2.24 -9.28
CA ILE A 202 13.78 -1.77 -8.47
C ILE A 202 13.40 -0.59 -7.53
N ARG A 203 12.31 -0.76 -6.78
CA ARG A 203 11.73 0.27 -5.87
C ARG A 203 11.80 -0.10 -4.37
N ALA A 204 12.49 -1.19 -4.02
CA ALA A 204 12.57 -1.70 -2.65
C ALA A 204 13.86 -1.28 -1.95
N ALA A 205 13.84 -1.15 -0.63
CA ALA A 205 14.98 -0.76 0.19
C ALA A 205 16.27 -1.53 -0.14
N GLY A 206 17.39 -0.81 -0.27
CA GLY A 206 18.72 -1.37 -0.58
C GLY A 206 18.90 -1.97 -1.98
N THR A 207 17.86 -1.99 -2.82
CA THR A 207 17.92 -2.63 -4.16
C THR A 207 18.51 -1.71 -5.23
N SER A 208 19.17 -2.33 -6.21
CA SER A 208 19.68 -1.74 -7.44
C SER A 208 19.73 -2.81 -8.53
N GLY A 209 19.73 -2.39 -9.78
CA GLY A 209 20.10 -3.18 -10.95
C GLY A 209 21.38 -2.64 -11.59
N VAL A 210 21.85 -3.31 -12.64
CA VAL A 210 23.07 -2.95 -13.38
C VAL A 210 22.76 -2.85 -14.87
N LEU A 211 23.16 -1.76 -15.53
CA LEU A 211 23.10 -1.64 -16.98
C LEU A 211 24.21 -2.48 -17.63
N LEU A 212 23.85 -3.60 -18.27
CA LEU A 212 24.81 -4.58 -18.78
C LEU A 212 25.37 -4.26 -20.18
N ARG A 213 24.52 -3.80 -21.10
CA ARG A 213 24.89 -3.39 -22.47
C ARG A 213 23.74 -2.66 -23.17
N LYS A 214 24.05 -1.98 -24.28
CA LYS A 214 23.10 -1.38 -25.21
C LYS A 214 23.21 -2.08 -26.57
N VAL A 215 22.09 -2.28 -27.26
CA VAL A 215 22.00 -2.91 -28.58
C VAL A 215 20.82 -2.28 -29.33
N ASN A 216 21.05 -1.72 -30.52
CA ASN A 216 20.01 -1.27 -31.47
C ASN A 216 18.86 -0.44 -30.84
N GLY A 217 19.17 0.63 -30.11
CA GLY A 217 18.18 1.48 -29.44
C GLY A 217 17.55 0.88 -28.16
N THR A 218 18.10 -0.24 -27.67
CA THR A 218 17.60 -0.96 -26.49
C THR A 218 18.71 -1.15 -25.45
N ALA A 219 18.33 -1.15 -24.18
CA ALA A 219 19.22 -1.37 -23.04
C ALA A 219 18.87 -2.69 -22.35
N ILE A 220 19.90 -3.46 -21.98
CA ILE A 220 19.76 -4.72 -21.23
C ILE A 220 20.23 -4.50 -19.79
N ILE A 221 19.35 -4.78 -18.84
CA ILE A 221 19.54 -4.51 -17.41
C ILE A 221 19.44 -5.80 -16.61
N GLN A 222 20.31 -5.98 -15.62
CA GLN A 222 20.17 -7.03 -14.62
C GLN A 222 19.31 -6.54 -13.45
N LEU A 223 18.22 -7.25 -13.16
CA LEU A 223 17.39 -7.02 -11.97
C LEU A 223 18.06 -7.55 -10.69
N PRO A 224 17.62 -7.12 -9.49
CA PRO A 224 18.04 -7.71 -8.20
C PRO A 224 17.88 -9.24 -8.10
N SER A 225 16.99 -9.83 -8.89
CA SER A 225 16.78 -11.29 -9.00
C SER A 225 17.80 -12.00 -9.90
N LYS A 226 18.82 -11.29 -10.40
CA LYS A 226 19.76 -11.70 -11.46
C LYS A 226 19.15 -11.97 -12.84
N GLN A 227 17.82 -11.95 -13.00
CA GLN A 227 17.16 -12.03 -14.31
C GLN A 227 17.49 -10.78 -15.15
N GLN A 228 17.79 -11.00 -16.43
CA GLN A 228 18.01 -9.93 -17.41
C GLN A 228 16.69 -9.44 -18.02
N VAL A 229 16.62 -8.16 -18.35
CA VAL A 229 15.48 -7.52 -19.01
C VAL A 229 15.97 -6.58 -20.10
N GLN A 230 15.38 -6.64 -21.29
CA GLN A 230 15.60 -5.72 -22.40
C GLN A 230 14.45 -4.69 -22.49
N VAL A 231 14.83 -3.42 -22.53
CA VAL A 231 13.97 -2.24 -22.45
C VAL A 231 14.41 -1.24 -23.54
N LEU A 232 13.54 -0.31 -23.98
CA LEU A 232 13.96 0.79 -24.84
C LEU A 232 14.96 1.71 -24.12
N GLU A 233 15.96 2.24 -24.83
CA GLU A 233 16.97 3.13 -24.23
C GLU A 233 16.41 4.48 -23.75
N THR A 234 15.24 4.87 -24.26
CA THR A 234 14.48 6.06 -23.88
C THR A 234 13.73 5.92 -22.54
N CYS A 235 13.67 4.73 -21.94
CA CYS A 235 13.05 4.56 -20.62
C CYS A 235 13.90 5.20 -19.51
N MET A 236 13.22 5.88 -18.59
CA MET A 236 13.87 6.59 -17.49
C MET A 236 14.28 5.65 -16.34
N VAL A 237 15.43 5.97 -15.75
CA VAL A 237 15.92 5.40 -14.49
C VAL A 237 16.44 6.51 -13.58
N THR A 238 16.58 6.20 -12.29
CA THR A 238 17.44 7.00 -11.38
C THR A 238 18.74 6.26 -11.09
N VAL A 239 19.82 7.01 -10.91
CA VAL A 239 21.16 6.48 -10.70
C VAL A 239 21.40 6.15 -9.24
N GLY A 240 22.08 5.03 -9.00
CA GLY A 240 22.45 4.55 -7.67
C GLY A 240 21.52 3.48 -7.08
N ARG A 241 21.52 3.42 -5.75
CA ARG A 241 20.86 2.38 -4.94
C ARG A 241 19.70 2.98 -4.15
N VAL A 242 18.69 2.18 -3.82
CA VAL A 242 17.54 2.66 -3.02
C VAL A 242 17.92 2.74 -1.53
N SER A 243 17.49 3.82 -0.87
CA SER A 243 17.63 4.06 0.58
C SER A 243 17.32 2.85 1.48
N ASN A 244 17.83 2.91 2.73
CA ASN A 244 17.57 1.95 3.81
C ASN A 244 18.18 0.55 3.53
N ILE A 245 19.50 0.49 3.28
CA ILE A 245 20.23 -0.75 2.92
C ILE A 245 19.96 -1.88 3.92
N ASP A 246 20.17 -1.60 5.21
CA ASP A 246 20.14 -2.59 6.29
C ASP A 246 18.73 -3.04 6.71
N HIS A 247 17.71 -2.72 5.90
CA HIS A 247 16.35 -3.22 6.08
C HIS A 247 16.29 -4.77 6.17
N ASN A 248 17.23 -5.46 5.51
CA ASN A 248 17.37 -6.92 5.56
C ASN A 248 18.01 -7.44 6.87
N LYS A 249 18.88 -6.67 7.55
CA LYS A 249 19.50 -7.02 8.83
C LYS A 249 18.57 -6.77 10.03
N ARG A 250 17.40 -6.15 9.82
CA ARG A 250 16.48 -5.70 10.88
C ARG A 250 15.88 -6.85 11.70
N ILE A 251 16.34 -7.00 12.94
CA ILE A 251 15.80 -7.99 13.89
C ILE A 251 14.38 -7.60 14.37
N ILE A 252 13.41 -8.51 14.20
CA ILE A 252 12.02 -8.30 14.62
C ILE A 252 11.86 -8.40 16.15
N GLY A 253 12.63 -9.25 16.82
CA GLY A 253 12.67 -9.37 18.29
C GLY A 253 11.45 -10.09 18.88
N LYS A 254 10.28 -9.44 18.91
CA LYS A 254 9.05 -10.00 19.51
C LYS A 254 7.88 -10.09 18.53
N ALA A 255 7.07 -11.15 18.66
CA ALA A 255 5.90 -11.40 17.81
C ALA A 255 4.91 -10.22 17.74
N GLY A 256 4.80 -9.43 18.82
CA GLY A 256 4.01 -8.19 18.85
C GLY A 256 4.42 -7.16 17.78
N ARG A 257 5.70 -7.10 17.37
CA ARG A 257 6.17 -6.21 16.30
C ARG A 257 5.61 -6.60 14.93
N ASN A 258 5.45 -7.89 14.65
CA ASN A 258 4.72 -8.37 13.46
C ASN A 258 3.23 -8.01 13.51
N ARG A 259 2.60 -8.10 14.70
CA ARG A 259 1.21 -7.63 14.88
C ARG A 259 1.07 -6.13 14.62
N TRP A 260 2.04 -5.30 15.02
CA TRP A 260 2.07 -3.86 14.72
C TRP A 260 2.21 -3.55 13.22
N LEU A 261 2.99 -4.35 12.48
CA LEU A 261 3.08 -4.28 11.01
C LEU A 261 1.78 -4.69 10.30
N GLY A 262 0.83 -5.33 11.00
CA GLY A 262 -0.43 -5.83 10.44
C GLY A 262 -0.36 -7.25 9.90
N ILE A 263 0.67 -8.00 10.30
CA ILE A 263 0.84 -9.41 9.99
C ILE A 263 0.16 -10.23 11.10
N ARG A 264 -0.64 -11.21 10.70
CA ARG A 264 -1.30 -12.21 11.56
C ARG A 264 -0.43 -13.49 11.59
N PRO A 265 -0.51 -14.31 12.65
CA PRO A 265 0.11 -15.64 12.64
C PRO A 265 -0.44 -16.49 11.47
N SER A 266 0.35 -17.51 11.09
CA SER A 266 -0.06 -18.58 10.19
C SER A 266 -1.17 -19.44 10.81
N SER A 267 -1.77 -20.33 10.01
CA SER A 267 -2.64 -21.38 10.55
C SER A 267 -1.85 -22.35 11.43
N GLY A 268 -2.50 -22.91 12.45
CA GLY A 268 -1.99 -24.05 13.21
C GLY A 268 -2.24 -25.41 12.54
N LEU A 269 -2.98 -25.43 11.41
CA LEU A 269 -3.24 -26.65 10.64
C LEU A 269 -1.92 -27.22 10.08
N TRP A 270 -1.51 -28.38 10.59
CA TRP A 270 -0.40 -29.14 10.04
C TRP A 270 -0.71 -29.65 8.63
N GLN A 271 0.30 -29.65 7.76
CA GLN A 271 0.20 -30.14 6.39
C GLN A 271 1.46 -30.95 6.03
N ARG A 272 1.28 -32.14 5.45
CA ARG A 272 2.40 -32.96 4.97
C ARG A 272 3.08 -32.25 3.79
N LYS A 273 4.42 -32.14 3.83
CA LYS A 273 5.21 -31.60 2.71
C LYS A 273 5.03 -32.49 1.48
N GLY A 274 4.65 -31.91 0.34
CA GLY A 274 4.56 -32.60 -0.96
C GLY A 274 5.82 -32.43 -1.81
N GLY A 275 5.84 -33.04 -3.00
CA GLY A 275 6.99 -33.00 -3.93
C GLY A 275 7.42 -31.61 -4.43
N TRP A 276 6.60 -30.57 -4.20
CA TRP A 276 6.98 -29.17 -4.40
C TRP A 276 8.05 -28.68 -3.42
N ALA A 277 8.18 -29.31 -2.24
CA ALA A 277 9.16 -28.97 -1.22
C ALA A 277 10.58 -29.46 -1.58
N GLY A 278 11.55 -29.03 -0.76
CA GLY A 278 12.99 -29.28 -1.00
C GLY A 278 13.63 -28.27 -1.94
N ARG A 279 14.97 -28.21 -1.93
CA ARG A 279 15.75 -27.29 -2.78
C ARG A 279 15.57 -27.67 -4.25
N LYS A 280 15.03 -26.75 -5.05
CA LYS A 280 14.95 -26.91 -6.52
C LYS A 280 16.03 -26.03 -7.15
N ILE A 281 17.08 -26.64 -7.70
CA ILE A 281 18.06 -25.94 -8.53
C ILE A 281 17.44 -25.83 -9.93
N LYS A 282 17.36 -24.62 -10.46
CA LYS A 282 16.86 -24.32 -11.81
C LYS A 282 17.85 -23.40 -12.52
N PRO A 283 17.97 -23.46 -13.85
CA PRO A 283 18.68 -22.44 -14.61
C PRO A 283 18.02 -21.07 -14.41
N LEU A 284 18.74 -19.99 -14.71
CA LEU A 284 18.15 -18.66 -14.74
C LEU A 284 17.05 -18.62 -15.83
N PRO A 285 15.89 -17.97 -15.56
CA PRO A 285 14.87 -17.79 -16.57
C PRO A 285 15.41 -16.92 -17.72
N PRO A 286 14.90 -17.09 -18.96
CA PRO A 286 15.34 -16.29 -20.10
C PRO A 286 15.13 -14.79 -19.88
N MET A 287 15.85 -13.99 -20.67
CA MET A 287 15.72 -12.54 -20.69
C MET A 287 14.28 -12.15 -21.06
N LYS A 288 13.67 -11.24 -20.31
CA LYS A 288 12.38 -10.65 -20.68
C LYS A 288 12.61 -9.51 -21.66
N VAL A 289 11.88 -9.51 -22.77
CA VAL A 289 11.92 -8.44 -23.77
C VAL A 289 10.63 -7.66 -23.69
N TYR A 290 10.73 -6.33 -23.51
CA TYR A 290 9.59 -5.40 -23.53
C TYR A 290 9.57 -4.52 -24.80
N VAL A 291 10.45 -4.84 -25.75
CA VAL A 291 10.56 -4.17 -27.05
C VAL A 291 9.75 -4.97 -28.07
N ASN A 292 8.74 -4.34 -28.66
CA ASN A 292 8.01 -4.90 -29.79
C ASN A 292 8.93 -4.81 -31.01
N LEU A 293 9.30 -5.96 -31.59
CA LEU A 293 9.94 -5.98 -32.90
C LEU A 293 8.91 -5.55 -33.97
N PRO A 294 9.28 -4.74 -34.98
CA PRO A 294 8.40 -4.50 -36.11
C PRO A 294 8.13 -5.83 -36.83
N SER A 295 6.87 -6.12 -37.14
CA SER A 295 6.49 -7.31 -37.90
C SER A 295 7.02 -7.21 -39.33
N ILE A 296 7.55 -8.30 -39.86
CA ILE A 296 8.15 -8.36 -41.21
C ILE A 296 7.15 -7.96 -42.30
N SER A 297 5.85 -8.19 -42.06
CA SER A 297 4.73 -7.78 -42.93
C SER A 297 4.42 -6.27 -42.97
N ALA A 298 5.29 -5.41 -42.44
CA ALA A 298 5.14 -3.96 -42.46
C ALA A 298 6.16 -3.29 -43.42
N ARG A 299 6.12 -3.70 -44.69
CA ARG A 299 6.82 -3.12 -45.84
C ARG A 299 5.97 -3.30 -47.09
#